data_AF-A0A6B7EIV5-F1
#
_entry.id   AF-A0A6B7EIV5-F1
#
_cell.length_a   1.000
_cell.length_b   1.000
_cell.length_c   1.000
_cell.angle_alpha   90.00
_cell.angle_beta   90.00
_cell.angle_gamma   90.00
#
_symmetry.space_group_name_H-M   'P 1'
#
loop_
_entity.id
_entity.type
_entity.pdbx_description
1 polymer ?
#
loop_
_entity_poly.entity_id
_entity_poly.type
_entity_poly.pdbx_seq_one_letter_code
_entity_poly.pdbx_strand_id
1 'polypeptide(L)'
;GNQLSHMSPIYTIEMGDELLAKLARDATFFVRAHESNEMQPTLAISHAGVSVVMAQAQPRREKRWSEWASGKVLCLLDPLDGVYNYLAQQRCNLDDTWEG
;
A
#
# COMPACT_ATOMS: atom_id res chain seq x y z
N GLY A 1 -3.14 2.55 -22.49
CA GLY A 1 -3.57 1.19 -22.13
C GLY A 1 -2.90 0.64 -20.88
N ASN A 2 -2.57 1.48 -19.88
CA ASN A 2 -1.97 1.04 -18.60
C ASN A 2 -2.91 1.41 -17.44
N GLN A 3 -4.19 1.05 -17.58
CA GLN A 3 -5.22 1.29 -16.58
C GLN A 3 -5.40 0.04 -15.71
N LEU A 4 -5.75 0.25 -14.45
CA LEU A 4 -6.03 -0.84 -13.52
C LEU A 4 -7.30 -1.59 -13.95
N SER A 5 -7.16 -2.88 -14.29
CA SER A 5 -8.27 -3.72 -14.78
C SER A 5 -8.86 -4.63 -13.70
N HIS A 6 -8.01 -5.15 -12.81
CA HIS A 6 -8.37 -6.02 -11.70
C HIS A 6 -7.49 -5.68 -10.50
N MET A 7 -7.98 -5.95 -9.29
CA MET A 7 -7.24 -5.77 -8.05
C MET A 7 -7.29 -7.07 -7.25
N SER A 8 -6.14 -7.50 -6.73
CA SER A 8 -6.08 -8.61 -5.78
C SER A 8 -6.70 -8.20 -4.42
N PRO A 9 -6.93 -9.15 -3.51
CA PRO A 9 -7.17 -8.81 -2.11
C PRO A 9 -6.06 -7.95 -1.52
N ILE A 10 -6.39 -7.22 -0.45
CA ILE A 10 -5.40 -6.60 0.44
C ILE A 10 -4.94 -7.69 1.41
N TYR A 11 -3.67 -8.07 1.35
CA TYR A 11 -3.08 -9.09 2.22
C TYR A 11 -2.40 -8.43 3.43
N THR A 12 -2.90 -8.71 4.63
CA THR A 12 -2.27 -8.28 5.88
C THR A 12 -1.41 -9.41 6.43
N ILE A 13 -0.11 -9.17 6.60
CA ILE A 13 0.85 -10.17 7.11
C ILE A 13 1.56 -9.58 8.34
N GLU A 14 1.44 -10.25 9.49
CA GLU A 14 2.06 -9.82 10.74
C GLU A 14 3.54 -10.24 10.79
N MET A 15 4.44 -9.25 10.93
CA MET A 15 5.89 -9.43 10.77
C MET A 15 6.69 -9.36 12.08
N GLY A 16 6.07 -8.92 13.18
CA GLY A 16 6.76 -8.61 14.44
C GLY A 16 7.56 -7.30 14.38
N ASP A 17 7.80 -6.70 15.55
CA ASP A 17 8.33 -5.33 15.65
C ASP A 17 9.72 -5.15 15.02
N GLU A 18 10.63 -6.12 15.19
CA GLU A 18 11.99 -6.04 14.68
C GLU A 18 12.03 -6.01 13.14
N LEU A 19 11.25 -6.88 12.50
CA LEU A 19 11.19 -6.94 11.04
C LEU A 19 10.46 -5.72 10.48
N LEU A 20 9.36 -5.26 11.12
CA LEU A 20 8.68 -4.03 10.73
C LEU A 20 9.63 -2.81 10.75
N ALA A 21 10.42 -2.66 11.81
CA ALA A 21 11.37 -1.56 11.94
C ALA A 21 12.50 -1.65 10.89
N LYS A 22 12.96 -2.85 10.55
CA LYS A 22 13.96 -3.06 9.50
C LYS A 22 13.40 -2.68 8.12
N LEU A 23 12.20 -3.17 7.78
CA LEU A 23 11.54 -2.90 6.50
C LEU A 23 11.27 -1.41 6.26
N ALA A 24 10.96 -0.66 7.33
CA ALA A 24 10.71 0.78 7.25
C ALA A 24 11.99 1.64 7.11
N ARG A 25 13.18 1.05 7.23
CA ARG A 25 14.45 1.79 7.26
C ARG A 25 15.45 1.34 6.21
N ASP A 26 15.79 0.06 6.19
CA ASP A 26 16.82 -0.50 5.33
C ASP A 26 16.55 -1.98 5.05
N ALA A 27 16.16 -2.25 3.81
CA ALA A 27 15.81 -3.57 3.32
C ALA A 27 16.36 -3.78 1.91
N THR A 28 16.56 -5.04 1.55
CA THR A 28 17.11 -5.42 0.25
C THR A 28 16.06 -6.15 -0.56
N PHE A 29 15.81 -5.69 -1.79
CA PHE A 29 14.94 -6.34 -2.76
C PHE A 29 15.78 -7.25 -3.67
N PHE A 30 15.56 -8.56 -3.59
CA PHE A 30 16.24 -9.56 -4.43
C PHE A 30 15.33 -10.01 -5.57
N VAL A 31 15.90 -10.11 -6.78
CA VAL A 31 15.20 -10.58 -7.97
C VAL A 31 15.89 -11.83 -8.50
N ARG A 32 15.12 -12.89 -8.75
CA ARG A 32 15.63 -14.15 -9.32
C ARG A 32 14.59 -14.73 -10.28
N ALA A 33 15.05 -15.17 -11.44
CA ALA A 33 14.20 -15.97 -12.33
C ALA A 33 13.82 -17.30 -11.67
N HIS A 34 12.55 -17.68 -11.76
CA HIS A 34 12.03 -18.94 -11.26
C HIS A 34 11.17 -19.59 -12.34
N GLU A 35 11.49 -20.84 -12.72
CA GLU A 35 10.74 -21.63 -13.72
C GLU A 35 10.50 -20.90 -15.06
N SER A 36 11.46 -20.10 -15.55
CA SER A 36 11.35 -19.45 -16.85
C SER A 36 11.78 -20.38 -17.98
N ASN A 37 10.93 -20.49 -19.02
CA ASN A 37 11.26 -21.16 -20.28
C ASN A 37 11.98 -20.23 -21.28
N GLU A 38 12.24 -18.98 -20.91
CA GLU A 38 12.98 -18.05 -21.75
C GLU A 38 14.48 -18.39 -21.77
N MET A 39 15.09 -18.34 -22.96
CA MET A 39 16.53 -18.59 -23.09
C MET A 39 17.39 -17.53 -22.38
N GLN A 40 16.89 -16.30 -22.27
CA GLN A 40 17.56 -15.17 -21.62
C GLN A 40 16.55 -14.42 -20.77
N PRO A 41 16.27 -14.90 -19.55
CA PRO A 41 15.27 -14.27 -18.69
C PRO A 41 15.75 -12.88 -18.28
N THR A 42 14.95 -11.86 -18.61
CA THR A 42 15.20 -10.46 -18.22
C THR A 42 13.99 -9.89 -17.50
N LEU A 43 14.20 -8.88 -16.65
CA LEU A 43 13.12 -8.19 -15.95
C LEU A 43 13.25 -6.69 -16.19
N ALA A 44 12.22 -6.08 -16.79
CA ALA A 44 12.09 -4.64 -16.89
C ALA A 44 11.16 -4.12 -15.78
N ILE A 45 11.63 -3.16 -14.99
CA ILE A 45 10.86 -2.50 -13.93
C ILE A 45 10.70 -1.02 -14.30
N SER A 46 9.47 -0.49 -14.19
CA SER A 46 9.17 0.93 -14.40
C SER A 46 8.35 1.47 -13.23
N HIS A 47 8.42 2.80 -13.01
CA HIS A 47 7.72 3.49 -11.92
C HIS A 47 8.05 2.98 -10.50
N ALA A 48 9.27 2.46 -10.29
CA ALA A 48 9.74 2.11 -8.95
C ALA A 48 9.91 3.37 -8.10
N GLY A 49 9.30 3.39 -6.91
CA GLY A 49 9.36 4.52 -5.99
C GLY A 49 8.80 4.17 -4.62
N VAL A 50 9.03 5.06 -3.66
CA VAL A 50 8.48 4.98 -2.30
C VAL A 50 7.97 6.37 -1.91
N SER A 51 6.79 6.42 -1.31
CA SER A 51 6.17 7.64 -0.79
C SER A 51 5.80 7.45 0.67
N VAL A 52 5.56 8.54 1.38
CA VAL A 52 5.14 8.53 2.78
C VAL A 52 3.95 9.48 2.96
N VAL A 53 2.94 9.02 3.69
CA VAL A 53 1.81 9.83 4.15
C VAL A 53 1.89 9.88 5.66
N MET A 54 1.88 11.09 6.21
CA MET A 54 2.08 11.33 7.64
C MET A 54 0.72 11.53 8.33
N ALA A 55 0.50 10.79 9.42
CA ALA A 55 -0.70 10.97 10.22
C ALA A 55 -0.65 12.27 11.03
N GLN A 56 -1.81 12.90 11.26
CA GLN A 56 -1.88 13.97 12.23
C GLN A 56 -1.64 13.45 13.65
N ALA A 57 -0.89 14.21 14.46
CA ALA A 57 -0.51 13.83 15.82
C ALA A 57 -1.67 13.91 16.84
N GLN A 58 -2.76 14.62 16.53
CA GLN A 58 -3.80 14.96 17.52
C GLN A 58 -4.70 13.78 17.95
N PRO A 59 -5.21 12.90 17.06
CA PRO A 59 -6.15 11.87 17.50
C PRO A 59 -5.50 10.75 18.32
N ARG A 60 -6.33 10.03 19.08
CA ARG A 60 -5.89 8.82 19.81
C ARG A 60 -5.43 7.75 18.82
N ARG A 61 -4.49 6.90 19.23
CA ARG A 61 -3.94 5.80 18.41
C ARG A 61 -5.04 4.94 17.79
N GLU A 62 -6.06 4.58 18.57
CA GLU A 62 -7.19 3.74 18.12
C GLU A 62 -7.98 4.39 16.98
N LYS A 63 -8.27 5.70 17.08
CA LYS A 63 -8.96 6.45 16.02
C LYS A 63 -8.05 6.64 14.79
N ARG A 64 -6.75 6.83 15.00
CA ARG A 64 -5.78 6.99 13.91
C ARG A 64 -5.61 5.75 13.05
N TRP A 65 -5.64 4.57 13.67
CA TRP A 65 -5.37 3.32 12.96
C TRP A 65 -6.64 2.48 12.75
N SER A 66 -7.84 3.05 12.92
CA SER A 66 -9.11 2.35 12.69
C SER A 66 -9.22 1.81 11.27
N GLU A 67 -8.77 2.59 10.29
CA GLU A 67 -8.88 2.25 8.88
C GLU A 67 -7.83 1.25 8.40
N TRP A 68 -6.80 0.95 9.20
CA TRP A 68 -5.75 0.01 8.82
C TRP A 68 -6.30 -1.40 8.54
N ALA A 69 -7.33 -1.80 9.27
CA ALA A 69 -7.98 -3.11 9.14
C ALA A 69 -9.24 -3.06 8.25
N SER A 70 -9.49 -1.95 7.54
CA SER A 70 -10.69 -1.74 6.72
C SER A 70 -10.33 -1.54 5.24
N GLY A 71 -11.34 -1.55 4.36
CA GLY A 71 -11.15 -1.20 2.95
C GLY A 71 -10.69 0.25 2.74
N LYS A 72 -10.92 1.14 3.72
CA LYS A 72 -10.49 2.54 3.66
C LYS A 72 -8.99 2.72 3.85
N VAL A 73 -8.21 1.67 4.12
CA VAL A 73 -6.75 1.75 4.07
C VAL A 73 -6.24 2.29 2.72
N LEU A 74 -6.97 2.02 1.63
CA LEU A 74 -6.67 2.56 0.29
C LEU A 74 -6.81 4.09 0.22
N CYS A 75 -7.68 4.67 1.05
CA CYS A 75 -7.89 6.11 1.12
C CYS A 75 -6.72 6.86 1.75
N LEU A 76 -5.86 6.16 2.52
CA LEU A 76 -4.66 6.75 3.12
C LEU A 76 -3.54 6.96 2.06
N LEU A 77 -3.77 6.51 0.83
CA LEU A 77 -2.81 6.52 -0.26
C LEU A 77 -3.41 7.30 -1.44
N ASP A 78 -2.98 8.56 -1.64
CA ASP A 78 -3.50 9.42 -2.72
C ASP A 78 -3.58 8.74 -4.10
N PRO A 79 -2.59 7.92 -4.54
CA PRO A 79 -2.67 7.25 -5.83
C PRO A 79 -3.79 6.20 -5.95
N LEU A 80 -4.39 5.78 -4.83
CA LEU A 80 -5.39 4.70 -4.76
C LEU A 80 -6.78 5.16 -4.25
N ASP A 81 -6.95 6.42 -3.85
CA ASP A 81 -8.24 6.98 -3.39
C ASP A 81 -9.35 6.76 -4.43
N GLY A 82 -9.06 7.05 -5.70
CA GLY A 82 -10.00 6.84 -6.81
C GLY A 82 -10.46 5.39 -6.97
N VAL A 83 -9.64 4.42 -6.58
CA VAL A 83 -9.99 2.98 -6.66
C VAL A 83 -11.02 2.63 -5.60
N TYR A 84 -10.81 3.07 -4.35
CA TYR A 84 -11.80 2.85 -3.29
C TYR A 84 -13.12 3.54 -3.64
N ASN A 85 -13.07 4.82 -4.02
CA ASN A 85 -14.28 5.59 -4.34
C ASN A 85 -15.11 4.95 -5.45
N TYR A 86 -14.45 4.46 -6.51
CA TYR A 86 -15.13 3.83 -7.63
C TYR A 86 -15.72 2.45 -7.28
N LEU A 87 -14.95 1.60 -6.60
CA LEU A 87 -15.37 0.22 -6.30
C LEU A 87 -16.36 0.13 -5.13
N ALA A 88 -16.15 0.91 -4.08
CA ALA A 88 -17.05 0.97 -2.92
C ALA A 88 -18.29 1.84 -3.18
N GLN A 89 -18.29 2.64 -4.26
CA GLN A 89 -19.32 3.62 -4.59
C GLN A 89 -19.60 4.60 -3.43
N GLN A 90 -18.57 4.85 -2.61
CA GLN A 90 -18.63 5.67 -1.42
C GLN A 90 -17.38 6.53 -1.34
N ARG A 91 -17.50 7.78 -0.86
CA ARG A 91 -16.34 8.62 -0.59
C ARG A 91 -15.51 8.06 0.55
N CYS A 92 -14.19 8.18 0.44
CA CYS A 92 -13.26 7.85 1.51
C CYS A 92 -13.62 8.53 2.84
N ASN A 93 -13.97 9.83 2.81
CA ASN A 93 -14.37 10.66 3.97
C ASN A 93 -13.69 10.20 5.25
N LEU A 94 -12.35 10.30 5.23
CA LEU A 94 -11.52 9.97 6.37
C LEU A 94 -11.87 10.94 7.49
N ASP A 95 -12.06 10.44 8.70
CA ASP A 95 -12.17 11.29 9.88
C ASP A 95 -10.96 12.23 9.96
N ASP A 96 -11.08 13.35 10.73
CA ASP A 96 -10.09 14.43 10.94
C ASP A 96 -8.62 13.96 11.14
N THR A 97 -8.40 12.68 11.43
CA THR A 97 -7.09 12.08 11.65
C THR A 97 -6.17 12.05 10.44
N TRP A 98 -6.75 11.94 9.25
CA TRP A 98 -6.01 11.83 7.99
C TRP A 98 -6.47 12.85 6.94
N GLU A 99 -7.38 13.76 7.33
CA GLU A 99 -7.79 14.90 6.52
C GLU A 99 -6.74 16.01 6.69
N GLY A 100 -5.87 16.21 5.70
CA GLY A 100 -4.78 17.19 5.75
C GLY A 100 -3.81 17.11 4.59
#